data_AF-X1PPR3-F1
#
_entry.id   AF-X1PPR3-F1
#
_cell.length_a   1.000
_cell.length_b   1.000
_cell.length_c   1.000
_cell.angle_alpha   90.00
_cell.angle_beta   90.00
_cell.angle_gamma   90.00
#
_symmetry.space_group_name_H-M   'P 1'
#
loop_
_entity.id
_entity.type
_entity.pdbx_description
1 polymer ?
#
loop_
_entity_poly.entity_id
_entity_poly.type
_entity_poly.pdbx_seq_one_letter_code
_entity_poly.pdbx_strand_id
1 'polypeptide(L)' 'LADFEKSSAGANLAIDAAGNLAYLASSGVNLRLTQERWPEITFHATREHAAKLD' A
#
# COMPACT_ATOMS: atom_id res chain seq x y z
N LEU A 1 -11.05 2.12 -0.83
CA LEU A 1 -9.97 2.23 0.18
C LEU A 1 -10.34 1.66 1.54
N ALA A 2 -11.47 2.07 2.16
CA ALA A 2 -11.87 1.58 3.49
C ALA A 2 -11.93 0.03 3.62
N ASP A 3 -12.33 -0.68 2.57
CA ASP A 3 -12.37 -2.14 2.57
C ASP A 3 -10.97 -2.76 2.56
N PHE A 4 -10.02 -2.15 1.85
CA PHE A 4 -8.62 -2.57 1.82
C PHE A 4 -7.97 -2.38 3.20
N GLU A 5 -8.21 -1.22 3.84
CA GLU A 5 -7.70 -0.90 5.18
C GLU A 5 -8.23 -1.86 6.26
N LYS A 6 -9.48 -2.32 6.13
CA LYS A 6 -10.09 -3.28 7.06
C LYS A 6 -9.77 -4.74 6.73
N SER A 7 -9.17 -5.02 5.57
CA SER A 7 -8.81 -6.37 5.15
C SER A 7 -7.56 -6.88 5.87
N SER A 8 -7.14 -8.11 5.58
CA SER A 8 -5.87 -8.64 6.06
C SER A 8 -4.65 -7.83 5.57
N ALA A 9 -4.78 -7.07 4.49
CA ALA A 9 -3.73 -6.15 4.03
C ALA A 9 -3.55 -4.95 4.97
N GLY A 10 -4.56 -4.59 5.76
CA GLY A 10 -4.55 -3.48 6.71
C GLY A 10 -3.44 -3.59 7.75
N ALA A 11 -3.09 -4.82 8.17
CA ALA A 11 -2.00 -5.06 9.11
C ALA A 11 -0.61 -4.68 8.56
N ASN A 12 -0.48 -4.57 7.23
CA ASN A 12 0.75 -4.18 6.55
C ASN A 12 0.73 -2.71 6.10
N LEU A 13 -0.27 -1.92 6.52
CA LEU A 13 -0.34 -0.51 6.19
C LEU A 13 0.40 0.33 7.23
N ALA A 14 1.16 1.29 6.74
CA ALA A 14 1.87 2.27 7.55
C ALA A 14 1.74 3.65 6.92
N ILE A 15 1.99 4.67 7.72
CA ILE A 15 2.14 6.05 7.25
C ILE A 15 3.62 6.37 7.23
N ASP A 16 4.12 6.85 6.08
CA ASP A 16 5.51 7.27 5.96
C ASP A 16 5.76 8.68 6.54
N ALA A 17 7.02 9.11 6.55
CA ALA A 17 7.42 10.40 7.12
C ALA A 17 6.80 11.63 6.43
N ALA A 18 6.29 11.49 5.21
CA ALA A 18 5.59 12.55 4.47
C ALA A 18 4.06 12.44 4.57
N GLY A 19 3.54 11.50 5.38
CA GLY A 19 2.10 11.34 5.60
C GLY A 19 1.39 10.50 4.55
N ASN A 20 2.12 9.75 3.71
CA ASN A 20 1.52 8.90 2.67
C ASN A 20 1.28 7.48 3.18
N LEU A 21 0.23 6.85 2.67
CA LEU A 21 -0.05 5.44 2.92
C LEU A 21 0.97 4.56 2.18
N ALA A 22 1.64 3.67 2.92
CA ALA A 22 2.63 2.73 2.41
C ALA A 22 2.24 1.30 2.78
N TYR A 23 2.44 0.37 1.83
CA TYR A 23 2.21 -1.06 2.05
C TYR A 23 3.54 -1.78 2.29
N LEU A 24 3.72 -2.33 3.48
CA LEU A 24 4.92 -3.06 3.91
C LEU A 24 4.73 -4.56 3.67
N ALA A 25 4.91 -5.00 2.43
CA ALA A 25 4.78 -6.41 2.07
C ALA A 25 5.80 -7.27 2.82
N SER A 26 5.35 -8.43 3.34
CA SER A 26 6.25 -9.38 4.03
C SER A 26 7.19 -10.12 3.08
N SER A 27 6.83 -10.17 1.79
CA SER A 27 7.62 -10.76 0.70
C SER A 27 7.10 -10.26 -0.65
N GLY A 28 7.87 -10.48 -1.72
CA GLY A 28 7.42 -10.18 -3.09
C GLY A 28 6.20 -10.99 -3.53
N VAL A 29 6.07 -12.24 -3.07
CA VAL A 29 4.89 -13.09 -3.32
C VAL A 29 3.65 -12.50 -2.65
N ASN A 30 3.78 -12.03 -1.40
CA ASN A 30 2.70 -11.37 -0.69
C ASN A 30 2.24 -10.09 -1.40
N LEU A 31 3.17 -9.25 -1.87
CA LEU A 31 2.83 -8.05 -2.65
C LEU A 31 2.01 -8.42 -3.90
N ARG A 32 2.48 -9.40 -4.67
CA ARG A 32 1.81 -9.81 -5.91
C ARG A 32 0.39 -10.35 -5.65
N LEU A 33 0.21 -11.22 -4.65
CA LEU A 33 -1.12 -11.72 -4.29
C LEU A 33 -2.07 -10.61 -3.82
N THR A 34 -1.53 -9.61 -3.12
CA THR A 34 -2.31 -8.43 -2.70
C THR A 34 -2.73 -7.59 -3.91
N GLN A 35 -1.84 -7.36 -4.88
CA GLN A 35 -2.17 -6.66 -6.13
C GLN A 35 -3.22 -7.41 -6.96
N GLU A 36 -3.12 -8.74 -7.07
CA GLU A 36 -4.12 -9.57 -7.77
C GLU A 36 -5.51 -9.53 -7.10
N ARG A 37 -5.54 -9.46 -5.76
CA ARG A 37 -6.79 -9.39 -4.99
C ARG A 37 -7.45 -8.01 -5.01
N TRP A 38 -6.64 -6.94 -5.12
CA TRP A 38 -7.08 -5.54 -5.11
C TRP A 38 -6.67 -4.83 -6.40
N PRO A 39 -7.18 -5.28 -7.56
CA PRO A 39 -6.76 -4.77 -8.87
C PRO A 39 -7.08 -3.28 -9.09
N GLU A 40 -8.01 -2.72 -8.33
CA GLU A 40 -8.35 -1.30 -8.36
C GLU A 40 -7.36 -0.40 -7.59
N ILE A 41 -6.44 -0.99 -6.81
CA ILE A 41 -5.42 -0.25 -6.05
C ILE A 41 -4.09 -0.31 -6.79
N THR A 42 -3.53 0.87 -7.07
CA THR A 42 -2.20 0.98 -7.69
C THR A 42 -1.12 1.04 -6.63
N PHE A 43 -0.10 0.17 -6.76
CA PHE A 43 1.07 0.16 -5.89
C PHE A 43 2.26 0.75 -6.63
N HIS A 44 2.74 1.90 -6.16
CA HIS A 44 3.90 2.57 -6.75
C HIS A 44 5.19 2.13 -6.04
N ALA A 45 6.20 1.72 -6.81
CA ALA A 45 7.52 1.38 -6.27
C ALA A 45 8.34 2.63 -5.85
N THR A 46 7.99 3.78 -6.41
CA THR A 46 8.65 5.06 -6.16
C THR A 46 7.61 6.16 -6.05
N ARG A 47 7.90 7.17 -5.23
CA ARG A 47 7.15 8.42 -5.18
C ARG A 47 8.13 9.58 -5.03
N GLU A 48 7.67 10.79 -5.29
CA GLU A 48 8.43 11.99 -4.98
C GLU A 48 8.54 12.18 -3.46
N HIS A 49 9.73 12.54 -2.96
CA HIS A 49 10.06 12.50 -1.54
C HIS A 49 9.21 13.43 -0.67
N ALA A 50 8.92 14.65 -1.15
CA ALA A 50 8.18 15.68 -0.42
C ALA A 50 6.71 15.81 -0.86
N ALA A 51 6.26 15.02 -1.84
CA ALA A 51 4.88 15.08 -2.30
C ALA A 51 3.99 14.27 -1.36
N LYS A 52 2.89 14.89 -0.95
CA LYS A 52 1.73 14.16 -0.44
C LYS A 52 0.90 13.72 -1.65
N LEU A 53 0.59 12.44 -1.73
CA LEU A 53 -0.37 11.91 -2.67
C LEU A 53 -1.76 12.29 -2.13
N ASP A 54 -2.51 13.04 -2.92
CA ASP A 54 -3.89 13.45 -2.61
C ASP A 54 -4.91 12.46 -3.19
#